data_AF-A0A7J2NEN2-F1
#
_entry.id   AF-A0A7J2NEN2-F1
#
_cell.length_a   1.000
_cell.length_b   1.000
_cell.length_c   1.000
_cell.angle_alpha   90.00
_cell.angle_beta   90.00
_cell.angle_gamma   90.00
#
_symmetry.space_group_name_H-M   'P 1'
#
loop_
_entity.id
_entity.type
_entity.pdbx_description
1 polymer ?
#
loop_
_entity_poly.entity_id
_entity_poly.type
_entity_poly.pdbx_seq_one_letter_code
_entity_poly.pdbx_strand_id
1 'polypeptide(L)'
;MGKLILVRHAESEDKGSEIVLTKKGVSQAKALAKFLSELTISKAFVSDTKRALQTYEEYRKLKPEVPAEISSCFQEIYRVVVGGVEKPGTPKEKEQQDKERAEQAFIRVINEAEGNASIALFAHANLIRFFISKILNMENKNLWDTMFIDNASVSLIEISKGKQILRLLSSISHLGDKETRRFFAKDALEMHYFS
;
A
#
# COMPACT_ATOMS: atom_id res chain seq x y z
N MET A 1 18.80 10.92 5.96
CA MET A 1 18.31 9.95 4.95
C MET A 1 17.11 9.28 5.57
N GLY A 2 15.94 9.51 4.99
CA GLY A 2 14.70 8.92 5.45
C GLY A 2 14.28 7.77 4.56
N LYS A 3 13.34 6.97 5.08
CA LYS A 3 12.72 5.87 4.34
C LYS A 3 11.21 5.97 4.42
N LEU A 4 10.54 5.73 3.30
CA LEU A 4 9.10 5.54 3.25
C LEU A 4 8.82 4.09 2.89
N ILE A 5 8.12 3.40 3.80
CA ILE A 5 7.68 2.02 3.63
C ILE A 5 6.20 2.07 3.29
N LEU A 6 5.85 1.76 2.04
CA LEU A 6 4.48 1.66 1.59
C LEU A 6 3.98 0.23 1.86
N VAL A 7 2.84 0.11 2.52
CA VAL A 7 2.25 -1.16 2.94
C VAL A 7 0.84 -1.27 2.37
N ARG A 8 0.58 -2.30 1.55
CA ARG A 8 -0.81 -2.61 1.17
C ARG A 8 -1.47 -3.40 2.29
N HIS A 9 -2.74 -3.10 2.59
CA HIS A 9 -3.52 -3.93 3.51
C HIS A 9 -3.49 -5.43 3.13
N ALA A 10 -3.61 -6.30 4.12
CA ALA A 10 -3.68 -7.74 3.91
C ALA A 10 -4.96 -8.16 3.17
N GLU A 11 -5.03 -9.42 2.73
CA GLU A 11 -6.18 -9.94 1.97
C GLU A 11 -7.50 -9.72 2.72
N SER A 12 -8.51 -9.24 2.01
CA SER A 12 -9.80 -8.87 2.59
C SER A 12 -10.97 -9.39 1.77
N GLU A 13 -12.09 -9.62 2.43
CA GLU A 13 -13.37 -10.05 1.85
C GLU A 13 -14.45 -9.01 2.17
N ASP A 14 -15.40 -8.87 1.26
CA ASP A 14 -16.62 -8.07 1.47
C ASP A 14 -17.67 -8.93 2.16
N LYS A 15 -18.14 -8.50 3.34
CA LYS A 15 -19.23 -9.16 4.09
C LYS A 15 -20.55 -8.43 3.98
N GLY A 16 -20.71 -7.58 2.97
CA GLY A 16 -21.91 -6.78 2.70
C GLY A 16 -21.96 -5.49 3.52
N SER A 17 -21.79 -5.57 4.84
CA SER A 17 -21.76 -4.38 5.70
C SER A 17 -20.40 -3.70 5.73
N GLU A 18 -19.31 -4.47 5.59
CA GLU A 18 -17.93 -4.00 5.71
C GLU A 18 -16.96 -4.90 4.94
N ILE A 19 -15.81 -4.33 4.55
CA ILE A 19 -14.69 -5.07 3.97
C ILE A 19 -13.65 -5.32 5.07
N VAL A 20 -13.45 -6.59 5.43
CA VAL A 20 -12.61 -7.04 6.56
C VAL A 20 -11.55 -8.04 6.11
N LEU A 21 -10.51 -8.27 6.90
CA LEU A 21 -9.50 -9.28 6.59
C LEU A 21 -10.10 -10.70 6.56
N THR A 22 -9.65 -11.50 5.59
CA THR A 22 -9.91 -12.94 5.56
C THR A 22 -9.09 -13.65 6.65
N LYS A 23 -9.33 -14.95 6.87
CA LYS A 23 -8.44 -15.76 7.74
C LYS A 23 -6.98 -15.72 7.25
N LYS A 24 -6.77 -15.79 5.93
CA LYS A 24 -5.45 -15.67 5.31
C LYS A 24 -4.90 -14.25 5.50
N GLY A 25 -5.71 -13.22 5.31
CA GLY A 25 -5.36 -11.83 5.55
C GLY A 25 -4.88 -11.55 6.97
N VAL A 26 -5.52 -12.15 7.98
CA VAL A 26 -5.05 -12.06 9.38
C VAL A 26 -3.65 -12.67 9.54
N SER A 27 -3.39 -13.84 8.94
CA SER A 27 -2.05 -14.45 8.96
C SER A 27 -1.01 -13.59 8.24
N GLN A 28 -1.37 -13.00 7.10
CA GLN A 28 -0.51 -12.07 6.37
C GLN A 28 -0.18 -10.82 7.20
N ALA A 29 -1.20 -10.21 7.83
CA ALA A 29 -1.03 -9.04 8.69
C ALA A 29 -0.09 -9.33 9.87
N LYS A 30 -0.19 -10.51 10.49
CA LYS A 30 0.72 -10.93 11.57
C LYS A 30 2.16 -11.11 11.10
N ALA A 31 2.36 -11.73 9.93
CA ALA A 31 3.70 -11.92 9.36
C ALA A 31 4.34 -10.57 8.99
N LEU A 32 3.57 -9.69 8.36
CA LEU A 32 3.94 -8.31 8.05
C LEU A 32 4.28 -7.53 9.33
N ALA A 33 3.44 -7.61 10.37
CA ALA A 33 3.68 -6.95 11.64
C ALA A 33 5.01 -7.39 12.27
N LYS A 34 5.30 -8.70 12.29
CA LYS A 34 6.57 -9.23 12.78
C LYS A 34 7.75 -8.64 11.99
N PHE A 35 7.68 -8.67 10.65
CA PHE A 35 8.71 -8.11 9.79
C PHE A 35 8.93 -6.60 10.05
N LEU A 36 7.86 -5.81 10.10
CA LEU A 36 7.97 -4.37 10.36
C LEU A 36 8.49 -4.07 11.76
N SER A 37 8.22 -4.94 12.76
CA SER A 37 8.69 -4.75 14.14
C SER A 37 10.22 -4.88 14.31
N GLU A 38 10.89 -5.49 13.33
CA GLU A 38 12.35 -5.60 13.26
C GLU A 38 12.99 -4.35 12.64
N LEU A 39 12.18 -3.44 12.08
CA LEU A 39 12.63 -2.19 11.48
C LEU A 39 12.47 -1.02 12.46
N THR A 40 13.33 -0.01 12.34
CA THR A 40 13.17 1.26 13.05
C THR A 40 12.16 2.14 12.32
N ILE A 41 10.90 2.14 12.76
CA ILE A 41 9.82 2.99 12.23
C ILE A 41 9.49 4.06 13.28
N SER A 42 9.57 5.33 12.91
CA SER A 42 9.32 6.45 13.83
C SER A 42 7.87 6.92 13.83
N LYS A 43 7.11 6.66 12.76
CA LYS A 43 5.70 7.04 12.63
C LYS A 43 4.97 6.16 11.62
N ALA A 44 3.68 5.94 11.84
CA ALA A 44 2.78 5.32 10.88
C ALA A 44 1.70 6.29 10.38
N PHE A 45 1.44 6.28 9.08
CA PHE A 45 0.22 6.81 8.48
C PHE A 45 -0.68 5.64 8.10
N VAL A 46 -1.97 5.74 8.38
CA VAL A 46 -2.90 4.61 8.25
C VAL A 46 -4.20 5.08 7.63
N SER A 47 -4.64 4.39 6.58
CA SER A 47 -6.01 4.55 6.09
C SER A 47 -7.01 4.13 7.16
N ASP A 48 -8.02 4.97 7.38
CA ASP A 48 -9.16 4.70 8.27
C ASP A 48 -10.09 3.57 7.81
N THR A 49 -9.89 2.98 6.62
CA THR A 49 -10.67 1.79 6.22
C THR A 49 -10.40 0.60 7.14
N LYS A 50 -11.44 -0.18 7.40
CA LYS A 50 -11.37 -1.32 8.34
C LYS A 50 -10.26 -2.33 8.03
N ARG A 51 -10.11 -2.74 6.76
CA ARG A 51 -9.04 -3.67 6.34
C ARG A 51 -7.62 -3.12 6.52
N ALA A 52 -7.42 -1.82 6.31
CA ALA A 52 -6.12 -1.18 6.54
C ALA A 52 -5.84 -1.06 8.04
N LEU A 53 -6.84 -0.63 8.83
CA LEU A 53 -6.77 -0.62 10.29
C LEU A 53 -6.46 -2.01 10.85
N GLN A 54 -7.21 -3.04 10.48
CA GLN A 54 -6.95 -4.42 10.94
C GLN A 54 -5.54 -4.91 10.58
N THR A 55 -4.99 -4.49 9.45
CA THR A 55 -3.60 -4.80 9.09
C THR A 55 -2.61 -4.08 10.00
N TYR A 56 -2.81 -2.77 10.20
CA TYR A 56 -1.98 -1.94 11.08
C TYR A 56 -2.05 -2.39 12.55
N GLU A 57 -3.22 -2.84 13.01
CA GLU A 57 -3.43 -3.27 14.39
C GLU A 57 -2.50 -4.41 14.82
N GLU A 58 -2.19 -5.36 13.92
CA GLU A 58 -1.21 -6.40 14.23
C GLU A 58 0.20 -5.82 14.47
N TYR A 59 0.59 -4.76 13.74
CA TYR A 59 1.84 -4.05 13.98
C TYR A 59 1.79 -3.23 15.28
N ARG A 60 0.68 -2.52 15.53
CA ARG A 60 0.48 -1.72 16.75
C ARG A 60 0.60 -2.56 18.02
N LYS A 61 0.14 -3.82 18.01
CA LYS A 61 0.31 -4.75 19.15
C LYS A 61 1.78 -5.01 19.50
N LEU A 62 2.67 -4.99 18.52
CA LEU A 62 4.10 -5.25 18.70
C LEU A 62 4.90 -3.97 18.96
N LYS A 63 4.42 -2.82 18.45
CA LYS A 63 5.06 -1.51 18.53
C LYS A 63 4.08 -0.41 18.98
N PRO A 64 3.46 -0.52 20.17
CA PRO A 64 2.46 0.44 20.64
C PRO A 64 3.02 1.85 20.87
N GLU A 65 4.34 1.96 21.04
CA GLU A 65 5.07 3.22 21.23
C GLU A 65 5.19 4.06 19.95
N VAL A 66 5.00 3.46 18.76
CA VAL A 66 5.14 4.16 17.49
C VAL A 66 3.87 4.98 17.22
N PRO A 67 3.96 6.33 17.16
CA PRO A 67 2.80 7.17 16.92
C PRO A 67 2.20 6.89 15.55
N ALA A 68 0.87 6.95 15.47
CA ALA A 68 0.14 6.76 14.23
C ALA A 68 -0.89 7.85 13.98
N GLU A 69 -1.05 8.18 12.71
CA GLU A 69 -2.12 9.04 12.23
C GLU A 69 -3.06 8.24 11.34
N ILE A 70 -4.32 8.15 11.77
CA ILE A 70 -5.40 7.48 11.05
C ILE A 70 -6.21 8.55 10.33
N SER A 71 -6.38 8.44 9.01
CA SER A 71 -7.07 9.45 8.23
C SER A 71 -7.68 8.92 6.93
N SER A 72 -8.79 9.55 6.53
CA SER A 72 -9.44 9.32 5.23
C SER A 72 -8.58 9.76 4.05
N CYS A 73 -7.59 10.64 4.27
CA CYS A 73 -6.63 11.06 3.25
C CYS A 73 -5.92 9.88 2.59
N PHE A 74 -5.71 8.79 3.33
CA PHE A 74 -4.98 7.61 2.86
C PHE A 74 -5.89 6.48 2.33
N GLN A 75 -7.20 6.73 2.20
CA GLN A 75 -8.13 5.76 1.59
C GLN A 75 -7.77 5.47 0.14
N GLU A 76 -8.28 4.34 -0.36
CA GLU A 76 -8.12 3.94 -1.75
C GLU A 76 -8.60 5.05 -2.69
N ILE A 77 -7.94 5.17 -3.83
CA ILE A 77 -8.30 6.12 -4.88
C ILE A 77 -9.02 5.40 -6.02
N TYR A 78 -9.87 6.15 -6.70
CA TYR A 78 -10.57 5.67 -7.87
C TYR A 78 -9.60 5.14 -8.93
N ARG A 79 -9.91 3.95 -9.46
CA ARG A 79 -8.99 3.21 -10.33
C ARG A 79 -8.64 3.94 -11.64
N VAL A 80 -9.50 4.82 -12.13
CA VAL A 80 -9.23 5.65 -13.32
C VAL A 80 -8.01 6.55 -13.12
N VAL A 81 -7.76 7.03 -11.89
CA VAL A 81 -6.59 7.86 -11.55
C VAL A 81 -5.26 7.15 -11.86
N VAL A 82 -5.27 5.82 -11.90
CA VAL A 82 -4.13 4.95 -12.21
C VAL A 82 -4.33 4.11 -13.47
N GLY A 83 -5.24 4.53 -14.37
CA GLY A 83 -5.43 3.89 -15.67
C GLY A 83 -6.42 2.73 -15.72
N GLY A 84 -7.15 2.47 -14.63
CA GLY A 84 -8.17 1.43 -14.60
C GLY A 84 -9.46 1.85 -15.31
N VAL A 85 -10.30 0.87 -15.65
CA VAL A 85 -11.59 1.08 -16.34
C VAL A 85 -12.54 1.93 -15.48
N GLU A 86 -13.43 2.70 -16.07
CA GLU A 86 -14.48 3.41 -15.32
C GLU A 86 -15.42 2.42 -14.58
N LYS A 87 -15.92 2.77 -13.39
CA LYS A 87 -16.97 2.01 -12.71
C LYS A 87 -18.31 2.70 -12.96
N PRO A 88 -19.29 2.02 -13.58
CA PRO A 88 -20.62 2.58 -13.80
C PRO A 88 -21.24 3.13 -12.51
N GLY A 89 -21.85 4.32 -12.60
CA GLY A 89 -22.47 5.01 -11.46
C GLY A 89 -21.50 5.77 -10.55
N THR A 90 -20.22 5.91 -10.93
CA THR A 90 -19.28 6.75 -10.18
C THR A 90 -19.50 8.23 -10.49
N PRO A 91 -19.52 9.13 -9.48
CA PRO A 91 -19.62 10.57 -9.71
C PRO A 91 -18.48 11.10 -10.59
N LYS A 92 -18.76 12.07 -11.47
CA LYS A 92 -17.79 12.61 -12.43
C LYS A 92 -16.60 13.28 -11.74
N GLU A 93 -16.83 13.91 -10.59
CA GLU A 93 -15.83 14.63 -9.83
C GLU A 93 -14.89 13.70 -9.07
N LYS A 94 -15.22 12.39 -8.97
CA LYS A 94 -14.51 11.44 -8.13
C LYS A 94 -13.04 11.27 -8.53
N GLU A 95 -12.77 11.21 -9.83
CA GLU A 95 -11.40 11.08 -10.34
C GLU A 95 -10.55 12.27 -9.91
N GLN A 96 -11.03 13.49 -10.14
CA GLN A 96 -10.31 14.72 -9.81
C GLN A 96 -10.12 14.86 -8.29
N GLN A 97 -11.17 14.61 -7.50
CA GLN A 97 -11.11 14.67 -6.04
C GLN A 97 -10.10 13.66 -5.46
N ASP A 98 -10.13 12.41 -5.94
CA ASP A 98 -9.20 11.38 -5.46
C ASP A 98 -7.77 11.65 -5.94
N LYS A 99 -7.57 12.23 -7.13
CA LYS A 99 -6.25 12.67 -7.62
C LYS A 99 -5.68 13.78 -6.75
N GLU A 100 -6.45 14.84 -6.49
CA GLU A 100 -6.03 15.95 -5.61
C GLU A 100 -5.69 15.44 -4.20
N ARG A 101 -6.55 14.57 -3.64
CA ARG A 101 -6.30 13.94 -2.33
C ARG A 101 -5.02 13.12 -2.34
N ALA A 102 -4.75 12.35 -3.41
CA ALA A 102 -3.52 11.57 -3.56
C ALA A 102 -2.29 12.47 -3.67
N GLU A 103 -2.37 13.60 -4.38
CA GLU A 103 -1.29 14.59 -4.48
C GLU A 103 -0.96 15.20 -3.12
N GLN A 104 -1.98 15.61 -2.36
CA GLN A 104 -1.77 16.14 -1.01
C GLN A 104 -1.20 15.09 -0.06
N ALA A 105 -1.69 13.85 -0.12
CA ALA A 105 -1.14 12.74 0.66
C ALA A 105 0.33 12.48 0.29
N PHE A 106 0.67 12.49 -1.00
CA PHE A 106 2.03 12.29 -1.49
C PHE A 106 2.98 13.36 -0.96
N ILE A 107 2.67 14.65 -1.15
CA ILE A 107 3.49 15.78 -0.70
C ILE A 107 3.74 15.66 0.80
N ARG A 108 2.67 15.44 1.56
CA ARG A 108 2.74 15.36 3.02
C ARG A 108 3.62 14.21 3.51
N VAL A 109 3.40 12.99 2.99
CA VAL A 109 4.12 11.80 3.44
C VAL A 109 5.59 11.85 3.02
N ILE A 110 5.91 12.37 1.84
CA ILE A 110 7.30 12.54 1.39
C ILE A 110 8.04 13.56 2.27
N ASN A 111 7.42 14.72 2.55
CA ASN A 111 8.03 15.76 3.39
C ASN A 111 8.30 15.25 4.81
N GLU A 112 7.34 14.54 5.39
CA GLU A 112 7.53 13.90 6.69
C GLU A 112 8.63 12.83 6.64
N ALA A 113 8.68 12.01 5.61
CA ALA A 113 9.68 10.95 5.51
C ALA A 113 11.10 11.50 5.29
N GLU A 114 11.28 12.64 4.61
CA GLU A 114 12.60 13.27 4.44
C GLU A 114 13.22 13.74 5.77
N GLY A 115 12.39 14.18 6.72
CA GLY A 115 12.81 14.65 8.05
C GLY A 115 12.92 13.56 9.13
N ASN A 116 12.51 12.31 8.83
CA ASN A 116 12.41 11.22 9.79
C ASN A 116 13.31 10.02 9.43
N ALA A 117 13.55 9.13 10.40
CA ALA A 117 14.36 7.93 10.18
C ALA A 117 13.66 6.93 9.23
N SER A 118 12.42 6.53 9.52
CA SER A 118 11.57 5.76 8.60
C SER A 118 10.08 5.89 8.95
N ILE A 119 9.24 6.07 7.93
CA ILE A 119 7.79 6.17 8.06
C ILE A 119 7.13 4.99 7.34
N ALA A 120 6.10 4.41 7.96
CA ALA A 120 5.25 3.41 7.31
C ALA A 120 3.90 4.02 6.88
N LEU A 121 3.43 3.73 5.67
CA LEU A 121 2.11 4.11 5.17
C LEU A 121 1.28 2.85 4.89
N PHE A 122 0.28 2.57 5.73
CA PHE A 122 -0.68 1.48 5.57
C PHE A 122 -1.86 1.94 4.71
N ALA A 123 -1.90 1.48 3.47
CA ALA A 123 -2.78 1.99 2.43
C ALA A 123 -3.28 0.87 1.47
N HIS A 124 -3.54 1.25 0.23
CA HIS A 124 -4.24 0.47 -0.78
C HIS A 124 -3.47 0.45 -2.10
N ALA A 125 -3.87 -0.42 -3.02
CA ALA A 125 -3.09 -0.68 -4.22
C ALA A 125 -2.99 0.54 -5.14
N ASN A 126 -4.10 1.26 -5.40
CA ASN A 126 -4.04 2.38 -6.35
C ASN A 126 -3.32 3.58 -5.75
N LEU A 127 -3.51 3.86 -4.45
CA LEU A 127 -2.73 4.92 -3.80
C LEU A 127 -1.23 4.62 -3.84
N ILE A 128 -0.82 3.36 -3.64
CA ILE A 128 0.59 2.95 -3.74
C ILE A 128 1.11 3.07 -5.18
N ARG A 129 0.33 2.64 -6.19
CA ARG A 129 0.68 2.85 -7.62
C ARG A 129 0.90 4.32 -7.94
N PHE A 130 0.03 5.20 -7.43
CA PHE A 130 0.15 6.64 -7.59
C PHE A 130 1.44 7.17 -6.95
N PHE A 131 1.80 6.73 -5.74
CA PHE A 131 3.06 7.14 -5.11
C PHE A 131 4.27 6.72 -5.94
N ILE A 132 4.27 5.48 -6.43
CA ILE A 132 5.37 4.94 -7.23
C ILE A 132 5.50 5.69 -8.56
N SER A 133 4.40 6.01 -9.24
CA SER A 133 4.46 6.73 -10.51
C SER A 133 5.03 8.14 -10.36
N LYS A 134 4.68 8.84 -9.27
CA LYS A 134 5.27 10.15 -8.95
C LYS A 134 6.78 10.06 -8.74
N ILE A 135 7.26 8.99 -8.11
CA ILE A 135 8.69 8.77 -7.83
C ILE A 135 9.45 8.41 -9.11
N LEU A 136 8.86 7.58 -9.97
CA LEU A 136 9.46 7.18 -11.24
C LEU A 136 9.24 8.19 -12.37
N ASN A 137 8.55 9.30 -12.10
CA ASN A 137 8.15 10.31 -13.09
C ASN A 137 7.41 9.68 -14.29
N MET A 138 6.50 8.75 -14.01
CA MET A 138 5.71 8.04 -15.02
C MET A 138 4.29 8.61 -15.11
N GLU A 139 3.71 8.57 -16.32
CA GLU A 139 2.28 8.84 -16.49
C GLU A 139 1.43 7.75 -15.84
N ASN A 140 0.30 8.14 -15.26
CA ASN A 140 -0.58 7.22 -14.53
C ASN A 140 -1.45 6.32 -15.43
N LYS A 141 -1.37 6.43 -16.76
CA LYS A 141 -2.43 5.98 -17.67
C LYS A 141 -2.63 4.47 -17.77
N ASN A 142 -1.68 3.63 -17.35
CA ASN A 142 -1.75 2.17 -17.49
C ASN A 142 -1.26 1.39 -16.25
N LEU A 143 -1.14 2.03 -15.09
CA LEU A 143 -0.54 1.41 -13.91
C LEU A 143 -1.42 0.32 -13.30
N TRP A 144 -2.74 0.42 -13.49
CA TRP A 144 -3.70 -0.59 -13.07
C TRP A 144 -3.37 -1.97 -13.64
N ASP A 145 -3.03 -2.03 -14.94
CA ASP A 145 -2.73 -3.28 -15.65
C ASP A 145 -1.26 -3.70 -15.57
N THR A 146 -0.34 -2.74 -15.39
CA THR A 146 1.10 -3.01 -15.53
C THR A 146 1.84 -3.15 -14.20
N MET A 147 1.22 -2.77 -13.08
CA MET A 147 1.84 -2.82 -11.77
C MET A 147 0.97 -3.57 -10.77
N PHE A 148 1.41 -4.75 -10.36
CA PHE A 148 0.77 -5.49 -9.28
C PHE A 148 1.33 -5.05 -7.92
N ILE A 149 0.43 -4.76 -6.97
CA ILE A 149 0.79 -4.49 -5.58
C ILE A 149 0.13 -5.58 -4.73
N ASP A 150 0.86 -6.62 -4.34
CA ASP A 150 0.34 -7.74 -3.55
C ASP A 150 -0.22 -7.30 -2.18
N ASN A 151 -1.23 -8.02 -1.69
CA ASN A 151 -1.74 -7.83 -0.33
C ASN A 151 -0.64 -8.10 0.71
N ALA A 152 -0.62 -7.28 1.78
CA ALA A 152 0.44 -7.25 2.79
C ALA A 152 1.85 -7.01 2.23
N SER A 153 1.99 -6.60 0.96
CA SER A 153 3.32 -6.31 0.41
C SER A 153 3.90 -5.00 0.94
N VAL A 154 5.22 -4.91 0.88
CA VAL A 154 6.00 -3.72 1.23
C VAL A 154 6.74 -3.19 0.02
N SER A 155 6.68 -1.87 -0.19
CA SER A 155 7.57 -1.15 -1.10
C SER A 155 8.42 -0.17 -0.31
N LEU A 156 9.68 -0.01 -0.68
CA LEU A 156 10.64 0.84 0.03
C LEU A 156 11.11 1.97 -0.89
N ILE A 157 11.00 3.18 -0.39
CA ILE A 157 11.51 4.39 -1.03
C ILE A 157 12.54 5.03 -0.09
N GLU A 158 13.74 5.27 -0.59
CA GLU A 158 14.76 6.04 0.11
C GLU A 158 14.66 7.52 -0.29
N ILE A 159 14.71 8.40 0.70
CA ILE A 159 14.53 9.85 0.52
C ILE A 159 15.71 10.58 1.14
N SER A 160 16.37 11.43 0.34
CA SER A 160 17.53 12.20 0.79
C SER A 160 17.76 13.41 -0.11
N LYS A 161 17.82 14.61 0.48
CA LYS A 161 18.18 15.86 -0.22
C LYS A 161 17.32 16.10 -1.47
N GLY A 162 16.00 15.97 -1.32
CA GLY A 162 15.01 16.13 -2.38
C GLY A 162 14.96 15.00 -3.41
N LYS A 163 15.79 13.95 -3.29
CA LYS A 163 15.77 12.78 -4.18
C LYS A 163 14.99 11.64 -3.57
N GLN A 164 14.17 10.98 -4.39
CA GLN A 164 13.44 9.75 -4.04
C GLN A 164 13.93 8.60 -4.91
N ILE A 165 14.23 7.45 -4.29
CA ILE A 165 14.68 6.23 -4.99
C ILE A 165 13.80 5.07 -4.56
N LEU A 166 13.08 4.48 -5.50
CA LEU A 166 12.38 3.21 -5.29
C LEU A 166 13.41 2.08 -5.19
N ARG A 167 13.52 1.45 -4.02
CA ARG A 167 14.48 0.36 -3.73
C ARG A 167 13.84 -1.02 -3.78
N LEU A 168 12.57 -1.11 -3.43
CA LEU A 168 11.82 -2.36 -3.37
C LEU A 168 10.39 -2.08 -3.82
N LEU A 169 9.87 -2.94 -4.70
CA LEU A 169 8.51 -2.86 -5.19
C LEU A 169 7.76 -4.13 -4.80
N SER A 170 6.66 -3.96 -4.06
CA SER A 170 5.69 -5.01 -3.73
C SER A 170 6.29 -6.33 -3.23
N SER A 171 7.26 -6.25 -2.32
CA SER A 171 7.85 -7.46 -1.74
C SER A 171 6.91 -8.13 -0.76
N ILE A 172 6.79 -9.45 -0.90
CA ILE A 172 6.06 -10.33 0.02
C ILE A 172 6.96 -11.38 0.67
N SER A 173 8.29 -11.17 0.68
CA SER A 173 9.25 -12.16 1.20
C SER A 173 8.97 -12.59 2.64
N HIS A 174 8.39 -11.71 3.45
CA HIS A 174 8.00 -11.97 4.84
C HIS A 174 6.77 -12.89 4.99
N LEU A 175 6.02 -13.17 3.92
CA LEU A 175 4.86 -14.07 3.94
C LEU A 175 5.24 -15.56 3.86
N GLY A 176 6.53 -15.86 3.67
CA GLY A 176 7.07 -17.22 3.63
C GLY A 176 7.02 -17.88 2.26
N ASP A 177 7.74 -19.00 2.14
CA ASP A 177 8.02 -19.71 0.89
C ASP A 177 6.78 -20.10 0.09
N LYS A 178 5.69 -20.50 0.76
CA LYS A 178 4.47 -20.92 0.06
C LYS A 178 3.84 -19.76 -0.71
N GLU A 179 3.80 -18.57 -0.12
CA GLU A 179 3.22 -17.38 -0.76
C GLU A 179 4.14 -16.81 -1.83
N THR A 180 5.47 -16.86 -1.63
CA THR A 180 6.43 -16.31 -2.60
C THR A 180 6.65 -17.22 -3.81
N ARG A 181 6.69 -18.55 -3.60
CA ARG A 181 6.87 -19.51 -4.71
C ARG A 181 5.63 -19.69 -5.56
N ARG A 182 4.44 -19.24 -5.10
CA ARG A 182 3.19 -19.36 -5.85
C ARG A 182 3.30 -18.74 -7.24
N PHE A 183 4.04 -17.64 -7.39
CA PHE A 183 4.21 -16.97 -8.68
C PHE A 183 4.97 -17.79 -9.73
N PHE A 184 5.72 -18.81 -9.28
CA PHE A 184 6.50 -19.71 -10.12
C PHE A 184 5.94 -21.13 -10.14
N ALA A 185 4.82 -21.37 -9.45
CA ALA A 185 4.15 -22.66 -9.47
C ALA A 185 3.54 -22.91 -10.85
N LYS A 186 3.55 -24.18 -11.29
CA LYS A 186 3.05 -24.57 -12.61
C LYS A 186 1.64 -24.03 -12.88
N ASP A 187 0.75 -24.15 -11.90
CA ASP A 187 -0.64 -23.71 -11.99
C ASP A 187 -0.78 -22.17 -12.07
N ALA A 188 0.19 -21.41 -11.57
CA ALA A 188 0.18 -19.95 -11.64
C ALA A 188 0.67 -19.40 -12.98
N LEU A 189 1.42 -20.20 -13.75
CA LEU A 189 1.80 -19.89 -15.13
C LEU A 189 0.62 -20.10 -16.11
N GLU A 190 -0.35 -20.93 -15.71
CA GLU A 190 -1.59 -21.17 -16.47
C GLU A 190 -2.71 -20.19 -16.08
N MET A 191 -2.59 -19.49 -14.94
CA MET A 191 -3.46 -18.36 -14.60
C MET A 191 -3.12 -17.17 -15.51
N HIS A 192 -3.89 -17.01 -16.59
CA HIS A 192 -3.84 -15.81 -17.41
C HIS A 192 -4.19 -14.58 -16.54
N TYR A 193 -3.17 -13.80 -16.17
CA TYR A 193 -3.33 -12.46 -15.58
C TYR A 193 -3.90 -11.44 -16.58
N PHE A 194 -4.17 -11.88 -17.81
CA PHE A 194 -4.76 -11.11 -18.90
C PHE A 194 -6.02 -11.84 -19.38
N SER A 195 -7.16 -11.53 -18.77
CA SER A 195 -8.50 -11.82 -19.30
C SER A 195 -9.30 -10.54 -19.33
#